data_AF-A0A4V2JB69-F1
#
_entry.id   AF-A0A4V2JB69-F1
#
_cell.length_a   1.000
_cell.length_b   1.000
_cell.length_c   1.000
_cell.angle_alpha   90.00
_cell.angle_beta   90.00
_cell.angle_gamma   90.00
#
_symmetry.space_group_name_H-M   'P 1'
#
loop_
_entity.id
_entity.type
_entity.pdbx_description
1 polymer ?
#
loop_
_entity_poly.entity_id
_entity_poly.type
_entity_poly.pdbx_seq_one_letter_code
_entity_poly.pdbx_strand_id
1 'polypeptide(L)'
;MFGYMGFGMQVHVYKKRARKPFSKRSKIVAFVPLHTNFRVFKLRKRASENLKINGIVLILAVLISLFLIFSFVNTVKRYTASHYLEVQTKVQESDLVAFNFLINSGISRLKQDNAIGAYSEFKLAYQINSNNKELFQLLTETLSTLCTDDVKYCDELDDLLNQQF
;
A
#
# COMPACT_ATOMS: atom_id res chain seq x y z
N MET A 1 11.02 7.18 -28.27
CA MET A 1 11.04 8.64 -28.03
C MET A 1 9.61 9.10 -27.83
N PHE A 2 9.33 9.68 -26.66
CA PHE A 2 7.99 10.08 -26.22
C PHE A 2 7.48 11.26 -27.04
N GLY A 3 6.28 11.11 -27.63
CA GLY A 3 5.58 12.16 -28.34
C GLY A 3 4.84 13.08 -27.37
N TYR A 4 5.22 14.35 -27.32
CA TYR A 4 4.48 15.40 -26.61
C TYR A 4 3.33 15.90 -27.49
N MET A 5 2.10 15.50 -27.16
CA MET A 5 0.86 16.15 -27.60
C MET A 5 0.52 17.26 -26.60
N GLY A 6 0.79 18.52 -26.94
CA GLY A 6 0.57 19.64 -26.01
C GLY A 6 0.07 20.96 -26.60
N PHE A 7 -0.22 21.04 -27.90
CA PHE A 7 -0.54 22.32 -28.57
C PHE A 7 -1.91 22.37 -29.26
N GLY A 8 -2.88 21.58 -28.81
CA GLY A 8 -4.24 21.60 -29.39
C GLY A 8 -5.13 22.75 -28.92
N MET A 9 -4.98 23.21 -27.68
CA MET A 9 -6.10 23.88 -27.00
C MET A 9 -6.06 25.43 -27.03
N GLN A 10 -5.00 26.06 -27.54
CA GLN A 10 -4.86 27.52 -27.55
C GLN A 10 -4.54 28.13 -28.93
N VAL A 11 -4.75 27.40 -30.03
CA VAL A 11 -4.51 27.89 -31.40
C VAL A 11 -5.28 29.19 -31.71
N HIS A 12 -6.45 29.41 -31.09
CA HIS A 12 -7.25 30.62 -31.30
C HIS A 12 -6.62 31.89 -30.72
N VAL A 13 -5.73 31.77 -29.72
CA VAL A 13 -5.05 32.92 -29.09
C VAL A 13 -3.98 33.47 -30.03
N TYR A 14 -3.22 32.57 -30.65
CA TYR A 14 -2.11 32.91 -31.55
C TYR A 14 -2.54 33.21 -33.00
N LYS A 15 -3.76 32.84 -33.41
CA LYS A 15 -4.32 33.20 -34.74
C LYS A 15 -4.88 34.62 -34.83
N LYS A 16 -4.93 35.39 -33.73
CA LYS A 16 -5.38 36.78 -33.79
C LYS A 16 -4.28 37.66 -34.40
N ARG A 17 -4.54 38.27 -35.56
CA ARG A 17 -3.64 39.28 -36.16
C ARG A 17 -3.37 40.40 -35.13
N ALA A 18 -2.10 40.69 -34.89
CA ALA A 18 -1.70 41.84 -34.08
C ALA A 18 -2.30 43.13 -34.67
N ARG A 19 -2.97 43.94 -33.84
CA ARG A 19 -3.50 45.23 -34.29
C ARG A 19 -2.31 46.17 -34.57
N LYS A 20 -2.34 46.89 -35.69
CA LYS A 20 -1.32 47.89 -36.04
C LYS A 20 -1.13 48.86 -34.86
N PRO A 21 0.10 49.07 -34.36
CA PRO A 21 0.29 49.74 -33.07
C PRO A 21 -0.06 51.23 -33.06
N PHE A 22 -0.30 51.88 -34.20
CA PHE A 22 -0.61 53.33 -34.24
C PHE A 22 -1.51 53.74 -35.43
N SER A 23 -2.72 53.18 -35.54
CA SER A 23 -3.74 53.84 -36.38
C SER A 23 -4.24 55.08 -35.65
N LYS A 24 -4.06 56.28 -36.24
CA LYS A 24 -4.53 57.56 -35.69
C LYS A 24 -6.00 57.42 -35.22
N ARG A 25 -6.23 57.49 -33.90
CA ARG A 25 -7.58 57.53 -33.31
C ARG A 25 -8.24 58.83 -33.75
N SER A 26 -9.33 58.74 -34.52
CA SER A 26 -10.27 59.85 -34.62
C SER A 26 -10.85 60.16 -33.24
N LYS A 27 -11.17 61.44 -33.00
CA LYS A 27 -11.71 61.98 -31.74
C LYS A 27 -12.80 61.03 -31.19
N ILE A 28 -12.54 60.43 -30.02
CA ILE A 28 -13.56 59.68 -29.30
C ILE A 28 -14.54 60.71 -28.74
N VAL A 29 -15.76 60.74 -29.27
CA VAL A 29 -16.86 61.52 -28.68
C VAL A 29 -17.10 60.93 -27.30
N ALA A 30 -16.82 61.71 -26.26
CA ALA A 30 -17.00 61.29 -24.89
C ALA A 30 -18.50 61.12 -24.61
N PHE A 31 -18.85 60.00 -24.00
CA PHE A 31 -20.15 59.68 -23.40
C PHE A 31 -21.37 59.67 -24.35
N VAL A 32 -21.62 58.51 -24.96
CA VAL A 32 -23.02 58.10 -25.20
C VAL A 32 -23.53 57.50 -23.87
N PRO A 33 -24.54 58.06 -23.20
CA PRO A 33 -25.10 57.43 -22.02
C PRO A 33 -25.60 56.04 -22.44
N LEU A 34 -25.09 55.00 -21.78
CA LEU A 34 -25.52 53.63 -22.01
C LEU A 34 -27.03 53.57 -21.73
N HIS A 35 -27.83 53.09 -22.68
CA HIS A 35 -29.26 52.91 -22.44
C HIS A 35 -29.46 52.05 -21.17
N THR A 36 -30.12 52.61 -20.16
CA THR A 36 -30.43 51.90 -18.93
C THR A 36 -31.65 51.03 -19.18
N ASN A 37 -31.45 49.92 -19.88
CA ASN A 37 -32.45 48.87 -19.98
C ASN A 37 -32.53 48.16 -18.62
N PHE A 38 -33.45 48.62 -17.77
CA PHE A 38 -33.80 47.90 -16.55
C PHE A 38 -34.55 46.62 -16.94
N ARG A 39 -33.88 45.47 -16.86
CA ARG A 39 -34.54 44.17 -16.95
C ARG A 39 -35.28 43.91 -15.65
N VAL A 40 -36.61 43.95 -15.69
CA VAL A 40 -37.45 43.40 -14.62
C VAL A 40 -37.48 41.88 -14.81
N PHE A 41 -36.70 41.15 -14.02
CA PHE A 41 -36.76 39.70 -14.01
C PHE A 41 -38.11 39.27 -13.42
N LYS A 42 -39.04 38.83 -14.27
CA LYS A 42 -40.25 38.14 -13.78
C LYS A 42 -39.79 36.82 -13.15
N LEU A 43 -39.86 36.74 -11.82
CA LEU A 43 -39.60 35.50 -11.09
C LEU A 43 -40.62 34.45 -11.57
N ARG A 44 -40.13 33.46 -12.32
CA ARG A 44 -40.93 32.31 -12.74
C ARG A 44 -41.27 31.50 -11.47
N LYS A 45 -42.56 31.31 -11.18
CA LYS A 45 -42.98 30.43 -10.08
C LYS A 45 -42.43 29.02 -10.33
N ARG A 46 -41.76 28.45 -9.32
CA ARG A 46 -41.25 27.08 -9.32
C ARG A 46 -42.42 26.13 -9.59
N ALA A 47 -42.27 25.22 -10.56
CA ALA A 47 -43.28 24.19 -10.81
C ALA A 47 -43.48 23.37 -9.51
N SER A 48 -44.74 23.03 -9.19
CA SER A 48 -45.05 22.27 -7.98
C SER A 48 -44.33 20.93 -8.02
N GLU A 49 -43.43 20.71 -7.07
CA GLU A 49 -42.63 19.50 -7.01
C GLU A 49 -43.50 18.31 -6.64
N ASN A 50 -43.37 17.22 -7.39
CA ASN A 50 -44.04 15.96 -7.08
C ASN A 50 -43.32 15.27 -5.92
N LEU A 51 -43.61 15.71 -4.69
CA LEU A 51 -43.02 15.20 -3.44
C LEU A 51 -43.03 13.66 -3.35
N LYS A 52 -44.08 13.02 -3.87
CA LYS A 52 -44.21 11.54 -3.91
C LYS A 52 -43.18 10.88 -4.82
N ILE A 53 -42.91 11.47 -6.00
CA ILE A 53 -41.95 10.92 -6.97
C ILE A 53 -40.53 11.11 -6.45
N ASN A 54 -40.22 12.29 -5.87
CA ASN A 54 -38.91 12.55 -5.27
C ASN A 54 -38.63 11.60 -4.09
N GLY A 55 -39.64 11.29 -3.27
CA GLY A 55 -39.51 10.31 -2.19
C GLY A 55 -39.18 8.90 -2.70
N ILE A 56 -39.88 8.43 -3.74
CA ILE A 56 -39.63 7.10 -4.33
C ILE A 56 -38.23 7.03 -4.95
N VAL A 57 -37.80 8.08 -5.67
CA VAL A 57 -36.47 8.16 -6.28
C VAL A 57 -35.36 8.12 -5.21
N LEU A 58 -35.54 8.82 -4.09
CA LEU A 58 -34.60 8.78 -2.97
C LEU A 58 -34.48 7.38 -2.36
N ILE A 59 -35.61 6.70 -2.14
CA ILE A 59 -35.61 5.33 -1.58
C ILE A 59 -34.88 4.37 -2.53
N LEU A 60 -35.14 4.45 -3.84
CA LEU A 60 -34.44 3.63 -4.84
C LEU A 60 -32.94 3.91 -4.86
N ALA A 61 -32.54 5.18 -4.79
CA ALA A 61 -31.13 5.55 -4.74
C ALA A 61 -30.42 4.98 -3.50
N VAL A 62 -31.08 5.02 -2.34
CA VAL A 62 -30.56 4.43 -1.09
C VAL A 62 -30.41 2.91 -1.23
N LEU A 63 -31.42 2.21 -1.76
CA LEU A 63 -31.35 0.76 -1.94
C LEU A 63 -30.22 0.34 -2.89
N ILE A 64 -30.05 1.05 -4.00
CA ILE A 64 -28.96 0.80 -4.95
C ILE A 64 -27.60 1.03 -4.27
N SER A 65 -27.47 2.13 -3.50
CA SER A 65 -26.23 2.43 -2.78
C SER A 65 -25.85 1.34 -1.78
N LEU A 66 -26.82 0.82 -1.02
CA LEU A 66 -26.59 -0.27 -0.06
C LEU A 66 -26.17 -1.56 -0.75
N PHE A 67 -26.79 -1.89 -1.88
CA PHE A 67 -26.43 -3.06 -2.68
C PHE A 67 -24.99 -2.96 -3.21
N LEU A 68 -24.59 -1.80 -3.73
CA LEU A 68 -23.24 -1.56 -4.21
C LEU A 68 -22.21 -1.66 -3.08
N ILE A 69 -22.50 -1.07 -1.91
CA ILE A 69 -21.63 -1.16 -0.73
C ILE A 69 -21.47 -2.62 -0.30
N PHE A 70 -22.57 -3.39 -0.21
CA PHE A 70 -22.52 -4.79 0.17
C PHE A 70 -21.68 -5.63 -0.81
N SER A 71 -21.88 -5.43 -2.12
CA SER A 71 -21.11 -6.11 -3.16
C SER A 71 -19.62 -5.77 -3.08
N PHE A 72 -19.28 -4.49 -2.86
CA PHE A 72 -17.91 -4.02 -2.70
C PHE A 72 -17.24 -4.64 -1.47
N VAL A 73 -17.90 -4.61 -0.31
CA VAL A 73 -17.38 -5.21 0.93
C VAL A 73 -17.11 -6.70 0.75
N ASN A 74 -18.01 -7.44 0.09
CA ASN A 74 -17.80 -8.86 -0.18
C ASN A 74 -16.59 -9.12 -1.09
N THR A 75 -16.39 -8.25 -2.08
CA THR A 75 -15.25 -8.35 -3.01
C THR A 75 -13.94 -8.09 -2.26
N VAL A 76 -13.89 -7.03 -1.46
CA VAL A 76 -12.72 -6.70 -0.64
C VAL A 76 -12.42 -7.84 0.32
N LYS A 77 -13.42 -8.38 1.03
CA LYS A 77 -13.23 -9.49 1.97
C LYS A 77 -12.61 -10.72 1.32
N ARG A 78 -13.05 -11.07 0.10
CA ARG A 78 -12.49 -12.19 -0.66
C ARG A 78 -11.05 -11.92 -1.06
N TYR A 79 -10.78 -10.74 -1.59
CA TYR A 79 -9.43 -10.33 -1.99
C TYR A 79 -8.46 -10.31 -0.80
N THR A 80 -8.88 -9.75 0.35
CA THR A 80 -8.04 -9.72 1.55
C THR A 80 -7.73 -11.12 2.07
N ALA A 81 -8.70 -12.04 2.01
CA ALA A 81 -8.49 -13.41 2.44
C ALA A 81 -7.51 -14.16 1.54
N SER A 82 -7.67 -14.04 0.20
CA SER A 82 -6.75 -14.69 -0.75
C SER A 82 -5.34 -14.10 -0.66
N HIS A 83 -5.22 -12.78 -0.56
CA HIS A 83 -3.93 -12.11 -0.44
C HIS A 83 -3.24 -12.46 0.88
N TYR A 84 -3.98 -12.57 1.98
CA TYR A 84 -3.43 -12.99 3.26
C TYR A 84 -2.85 -14.41 3.21
N LEU A 85 -3.54 -15.34 2.54
CA LEU A 85 -3.03 -16.70 2.34
C LEU A 85 -1.77 -16.72 1.46
N GLU A 86 -1.78 -15.97 0.35
CA GLU A 86 -0.61 -15.88 -0.55
C GLU A 86 0.62 -15.32 0.18
N VAL A 87 0.44 -14.25 0.95
CA VAL A 87 1.53 -13.67 1.76
C VAL A 87 2.02 -14.69 2.79
N GLN A 88 1.13 -15.37 3.50
CA GLN A 88 1.55 -16.41 4.46
C GLN A 88 2.34 -17.53 3.79
N THR A 89 1.91 -18.02 2.62
CA THR A 89 2.64 -19.06 1.91
C THR A 89 4.04 -18.60 1.50
N LYS A 90 4.18 -17.34 1.06
CA LYS A 90 5.48 -16.77 0.70
C LYS A 90 6.38 -16.60 1.91
N VAL A 91 5.83 -16.16 3.05
CA VAL A 91 6.56 -16.06 4.31
C VAL A 91 7.04 -17.44 4.76
N GLN A 92 6.18 -18.45 4.74
CA GLN A 92 6.55 -19.83 5.09
C GLN A 92 7.64 -20.39 4.16
N GLU A 93 7.53 -20.13 2.86
CA GLU A 93 8.56 -20.54 1.90
C GLU A 93 9.89 -19.82 2.17
N SER A 94 9.86 -18.51 2.42
CA SER A 94 11.07 -17.74 2.76
C SER A 94 11.68 -18.18 4.09
N ASP A 95 10.86 -18.51 5.07
CA ASP A 95 11.29 -19.00 6.39
C ASP A 95 11.95 -20.37 6.25
N LEU A 96 11.39 -21.27 5.43
CA LEU A 96 11.99 -22.57 5.14
C LEU A 96 13.34 -22.44 4.42
N VAL A 97 13.44 -21.52 3.45
CA VAL A 97 14.71 -21.24 2.75
C VAL A 97 15.74 -20.65 3.71
N ALA A 98 15.36 -19.68 4.52
CA ALA A 98 16.23 -19.06 5.52
C ALA A 98 16.69 -20.07 6.57
N PHE A 99 15.76 -20.91 7.08
CA PHE A 99 16.05 -21.99 7.99
C PHE A 99 17.11 -22.95 7.43
N ASN A 100 16.89 -23.45 6.21
CA ASN A 100 17.83 -24.37 5.56
C ASN A 100 19.20 -23.72 5.31
N PHE A 101 19.21 -22.44 4.92
CA PHE A 101 20.44 -21.69 4.75
C PHE A 101 21.23 -21.60 6.07
N LEU A 102 20.57 -21.24 7.18
CA LEU A 102 21.19 -21.10 8.49
C LEU A 102 21.73 -22.44 9.02
N ILE A 103 20.97 -23.53 8.88
CA ILE A 103 21.43 -24.88 9.24
C ILE A 103 22.69 -25.25 8.47
N ASN A 104 22.67 -25.08 7.14
CA ASN A 104 23.81 -25.43 6.29
C ASN A 104 25.03 -24.54 6.59
N SER A 105 24.81 -23.25 6.83
CA SER A 105 25.85 -22.30 7.25
C SER A 105 26.47 -22.74 8.59
N GLY A 106 25.66 -23.03 9.60
CA GLY A 106 26.10 -23.49 10.91
C GLY A 106 26.90 -24.79 10.84
N ILE A 107 26.42 -25.79 10.09
CA ILE A 107 27.14 -27.04 9.86
C ILE A 107 28.48 -26.79 9.16
N SER A 108 28.53 -25.89 8.17
CA SER A 108 29.78 -25.53 7.50
C SER A 108 30.77 -24.88 8.47
N ARG A 109 30.29 -24.02 9.38
CA ARG A 109 31.12 -23.39 10.41
C ARG A 109 31.65 -24.40 11.44
N LEU A 110 30.85 -25.40 11.83
CA LEU A 110 31.33 -26.50 12.67
C LEU A 110 32.45 -27.29 12.01
N LYS A 111 32.33 -27.59 10.71
CA LYS A 111 33.40 -28.25 9.96
C LYS A 111 34.68 -27.42 9.87
N GLN A 112 34.59 -26.11 10.09
CA GLN A 112 35.71 -25.16 10.12
C GLN A 112 36.19 -24.85 11.55
N ASP A 113 35.76 -25.64 12.54
CA ASP A 113 36.11 -25.46 13.96
C ASP A 113 35.66 -24.11 14.55
N ASN A 114 34.62 -23.50 13.95
CA ASN A 114 34.04 -22.25 14.42
C ASN A 114 32.71 -22.49 15.14
N ALA A 115 32.81 -23.02 16.36
CA ALA A 115 31.66 -23.36 17.20
C ALA A 115 30.82 -22.13 17.60
N ILE A 116 31.44 -21.00 17.93
CA ILE A 116 30.74 -19.75 18.29
C ILE A 116 29.90 -19.24 17.10
N GLY A 117 30.51 -19.25 15.90
CA GLY A 117 29.81 -18.88 14.68
C GLY A 117 28.65 -19.83 14.39
N ALA A 118 28.88 -21.14 14.48
CA ALA A 118 27.82 -22.13 14.26
C ALA A 118 26.65 -21.96 15.25
N TYR A 119 26.96 -21.75 16.53
CA TYR A 119 25.97 -21.47 17.57
C TYR A 119 25.09 -20.27 17.21
N SER A 120 25.68 -19.17 16.74
CA SER A 120 24.91 -17.99 16.34
C SER A 120 23.93 -18.28 15.18
N GLU A 121 24.33 -19.09 14.20
CA GLU A 121 23.48 -19.48 13.07
C GLU A 121 22.35 -20.42 13.52
N PHE A 122 22.65 -21.39 14.39
CA PHE A 122 21.66 -22.31 14.94
C PHE A 122 20.66 -21.60 15.86
N LYS A 123 21.11 -20.62 16.65
CA LYS A 123 20.22 -19.78 17.47
C LYS A 123 19.21 -19.02 16.61
N LEU A 124 19.65 -18.48 15.47
CA LEU A 124 18.75 -17.84 14.50
C LEU A 124 17.80 -18.86 13.86
N ALA A 125 18.29 -20.04 13.49
CA ALA A 125 17.44 -21.10 12.94
C ALA A 125 16.37 -21.57 13.94
N TYR A 126 16.70 -21.61 15.24
CA TYR A 126 15.78 -21.98 16.31
C TYR A 126 14.64 -20.99 16.50
N GLN A 127 14.88 -19.70 16.25
CA GLN A 127 13.83 -18.68 16.25
C GLN A 127 12.83 -18.84 15.09
N ILE A 128 13.27 -19.44 13.97
CA ILE A 128 12.40 -19.70 12.80
C ILE A 128 11.60 -20.99 13.00
N ASN A 129 12.25 -22.07 13.44
CA ASN A 129 11.60 -23.35 13.64
C ASN A 129 12.14 -24.08 14.88
N SER A 130 11.58 -23.73 16.04
CA SER A 130 11.94 -24.31 17.34
C SER A 130 11.56 -25.79 17.50
N ASN A 131 10.66 -26.30 16.66
CA ASN A 131 10.13 -27.66 16.77
C ASN A 131 11.00 -28.70 16.05
N ASN A 132 12.06 -28.27 15.36
CA ASN A 132 12.96 -29.17 14.64
C ASN A 132 13.91 -29.89 15.62
N LYS A 133 13.75 -31.21 15.73
CA LYS A 133 14.56 -32.06 16.61
C LYS A 133 16.03 -32.10 16.24
N GLU A 134 16.36 -32.12 14.95
CA GLU A 134 17.74 -32.17 14.47
C GLU A 134 18.48 -30.88 14.82
N LEU A 135 17.84 -29.73 14.59
CA LEU A 135 18.38 -28.44 15.00
C LEU A 135 18.59 -28.38 16.51
N PHE A 136 17.61 -28.83 17.30
CA PHE A 136 17.71 -28.83 18.76
C PHE A 136 18.93 -29.63 19.21
N GLN A 137 19.12 -30.83 18.64
CA GLN A 137 20.29 -31.66 18.92
C GLN A 137 21.60 -30.94 18.56
N LEU A 138 21.71 -30.39 17.35
CA LEU A 138 22.89 -29.63 16.91
C LEU A 138 23.16 -28.43 17.83
N LEU A 139 22.13 -27.71 18.24
CA LEU A 139 22.23 -26.57 19.13
C LEU A 139 22.70 -26.99 20.52
N THR A 140 22.17 -28.08 21.06
CA THR A 140 22.62 -28.61 22.37
C THR A 140 24.05 -29.14 22.33
N GLU A 141 24.46 -29.83 21.26
CA GLU A 141 25.81 -30.35 21.10
C GLU A 141 26.84 -29.21 20.95
N THR A 142 26.46 -28.15 20.24
CA THR A 142 27.32 -26.97 20.11
C THR A 142 27.42 -26.18 21.39
N LEU A 143 26.31 -25.97 22.10
CA LEU A 143 26.31 -25.32 23.41
C LEU A 143 27.08 -26.12 24.46
N SER A 144 26.96 -27.44 24.48
CA SER A 144 27.73 -28.27 25.42
C SER A 144 29.23 -28.20 25.16
N THR A 145 29.63 -28.10 23.89
CA THR A 145 31.03 -27.87 23.51
C THR A 145 31.49 -26.47 23.92
N LEU A 146 30.69 -25.43 23.72
CA LEU A 146 31.05 -24.06 24.09
C LEU A 146 31.06 -23.81 25.61
N CYS A 147 30.23 -24.54 26.35
CA CYS A 147 30.13 -24.49 27.81
C CYS A 147 31.45 -24.91 28.49
N THR A 148 32.25 -25.78 27.85
CA THR A 148 33.58 -26.13 28.42
C THR A 148 34.53 -24.94 28.47
N ASP A 149 34.33 -23.97 27.57
CA ASP A 149 35.22 -22.83 27.37
C ASP A 149 34.70 -21.56 28.06
N ASP A 150 33.38 -21.34 28.09
CA ASP A 150 32.74 -20.17 28.70
C ASP A 150 31.42 -20.56 29.39
N VAL A 151 31.36 -20.25 30.69
CA VAL A 151 30.23 -20.54 31.60
C VAL A 151 28.92 -19.94 31.10
N LYS A 152 28.97 -18.83 30.35
CA LYS A 152 27.77 -18.19 29.80
C LYS A 152 26.95 -19.13 28.93
N TYR A 153 27.60 -20.02 28.16
CA TYR A 153 26.90 -20.98 27.31
C TYR A 153 26.31 -22.14 28.11
N CYS A 154 26.79 -22.39 29.33
CA CYS A 154 26.21 -23.38 30.23
C CYS A 154 24.85 -22.90 30.75
N ASP A 155 24.74 -21.64 31.17
CA ASP A 155 23.47 -21.06 31.62
C ASP A 155 22.42 -21.11 30.49
N GLU A 156 22.80 -20.76 29.27
CA GLU A 156 21.91 -20.84 28.10
C GLU A 156 21.52 -22.29 27.74
N LEU A 157 22.40 -23.27 27.97
CA LEU A 157 22.10 -24.68 27.76
C LEU A 157 21.10 -25.20 28.79
N ASP A 158 21.28 -24.86 30.06
CA ASP A 158 20.37 -25.26 31.14
C ASP A 158 18.97 -24.67 30.90
N ASP A 159 18.88 -23.39 30.53
CA ASP A 159 17.62 -22.75 30.15
C ASP A 159 16.93 -23.47 28.98
N LEU A 160 17.70 -23.87 27.96
CA LEU A 160 17.19 -24.52 26.77
C LEU A 160 16.68 -25.94 27.04
N LEU A 161 17.33 -26.67 27.94
CA LEU A 161 16.87 -27.99 28.39
C LEU A 161 15.64 -27.90 29.29
N ASN A 162 15.55 -26.88 30.15
CA ASN A 162 14.41 -26.65 31.03
C ASN A 162 13.14 -26.25 30.26
N GLN A 163 13.25 -25.62 29.09
CA GLN A 163 12.11 -25.24 28.26
C GLN A 163 11.46 -26.43 27.52
N GLN A 164 12.11 -27.59 27.46
CA GLN A 164 11.62 -28.77 26.75
C GLN A 164 10.78 -29.72 27.63
N PHE A 165 10.71 -29.45 28.95
CA PHE A 165 9.92 -30.20 29.94
C PHE A 165 8.72 -29.42 30.47
#